data_AF-A0A6A6EMB3-F1
#
_entry.id   AF-A0A6A6EMB3-F1
#
_cell.length_a   1.000
_cell.length_b   1.000
_cell.length_c   1.000
_cell.angle_alpha   90.00
_cell.angle_beta   90.00
_cell.angle_gamma   90.00
#
_symmetry.space_group_name_H-M   'P 1'
#
loop_
_entity.id
_entity.type
_entity.pdbx_description
1 polymer ?
#
loop_
_entity_poly.entity_id
_entity_poly.type
_entity_poly.pdbx_seq_one_letter_code
_entity_poly.pdbx_strand_id
1 'polypeptide(L)'
;KLRHALAVEVGSSELHEEYLPEVEDMVSVHTGLVIVDGRSNIIRLVHYTTQGYFKQTWTSWVSKAQNEITCICGIYIFFQRF
;
A
#
# COMPACT_ATOMS: atom_id res chain seq x y z
N LYS A 1 8.83 2.02 -2.93
CA LYS A 1 8.18 0.68 -2.88
C LYS A 1 7.00 0.74 -1.90
N LEU A 2 5.94 -0.07 -2.04
CA LEU A 2 4.71 -0.01 -1.20
C LEU A 2 4.99 0.01 0.31
N ARG A 3 5.92 -0.83 0.79
CA ARG A 3 6.36 -0.84 2.20
C ARG A 3 6.82 0.52 2.71
N HIS A 4 7.48 1.31 1.85
CA HIS A 4 7.96 2.64 2.24
C HIS A 4 6.82 3.64 2.31
N ALA A 5 5.83 3.54 1.41
CA ALA A 5 4.63 4.35 1.50
C ALA A 5 3.84 4.05 2.79
N LEU A 6 3.81 2.79 3.23
CA LEU A 6 3.17 2.40 4.49
C LEU A 6 3.92 2.89 5.75
N ALA A 7 5.22 3.15 5.63
CA ALA A 7 6.04 3.69 6.71
C ALA A 7 6.07 5.24 6.76
N VAL A 8 5.34 5.93 5.85
CA VAL A 8 5.24 7.39 5.87
C VAL A 8 4.28 7.84 6.95
N GLU A 9 4.77 8.67 7.86
CA GLU A 9 3.95 9.39 8.82
C GLU A 9 3.75 10.85 8.38
N VAL A 10 2.49 11.29 8.31
CA VAL A 10 2.16 12.67 7.91
C VAL A 10 2.60 13.62 9.00
N GLY A 11 3.52 14.53 8.67
CA GLY A 11 4.10 15.49 9.62
C GLY A 11 5.50 15.11 10.12
N SER A 12 5.99 13.91 9.80
CA SER A 12 7.41 13.58 10.01
C SER A 12 8.29 14.30 8.99
N SER A 13 9.55 14.55 9.36
CA SER A 13 10.59 15.12 8.50
C SER A 13 11.44 14.05 7.81
N GLU A 14 11.31 12.78 8.18
CA GLU A 14 12.12 11.69 7.66
C GLU A 14 11.36 10.36 7.60
N LEU A 15 11.90 9.42 6.82
CA LEU A 15 11.39 8.06 6.77
C LEU A 15 12.06 7.23 7.87
N HIS A 16 11.26 6.68 8.78
CA HIS A 16 11.77 5.78 9.81
C HIS A 16 11.73 4.33 9.30
N GLU A 17 12.90 3.76 9.00
CA GLU A 17 13.02 2.41 8.45
C GLU A 17 12.48 1.32 9.40
N GLU A 18 12.46 1.60 10.71
CA GLU A 18 11.88 0.73 11.74
C GLU A 18 10.36 0.51 11.60
N TYR A 19 9.65 1.40 10.87
CA TYR A 19 8.22 1.23 10.59
C TYR A 19 7.94 0.51 9.26
N LEU A 20 8.96 -0.02 8.58
CA LEU A 20 8.73 -0.79 7.36
C LEU A 20 8.12 -2.15 7.70
N PRO A 21 6.82 -2.39 7.40
CA PRO A 21 6.17 -3.66 7.76
C PRO A 21 6.84 -4.82 7.03
N GLU A 22 6.97 -6.00 7.65
CA GLU A 22 7.44 -7.18 6.95
C GLU A 22 6.43 -7.62 5.89
N VAL A 23 6.90 -8.31 4.84
CA VAL A 23 6.00 -8.74 3.76
C VAL A 23 5.03 -9.78 4.30
N GLU A 24 5.49 -10.68 5.17
CA GLU A 24 4.65 -11.62 5.89
C GLU A 24 3.54 -10.92 6.68
N ASP A 25 3.86 -9.83 7.40
CA ASP A 25 2.86 -9.07 8.15
C ASP A 25 1.80 -8.47 7.23
N MET A 26 2.22 -7.85 6.12
CA MET A 26 1.30 -7.27 5.15
C MET A 26 0.32 -8.28 4.55
N VAL A 27 0.75 -9.53 4.39
CA VAL A 27 -0.10 -10.62 3.88
C VAL A 27 -0.97 -11.23 4.98
N SER A 28 -0.42 -11.38 6.18
CA SER A 28 -1.06 -11.99 7.34
C SER A 28 -2.35 -11.26 7.74
N VAL A 29 -2.33 -9.91 7.77
CA VAL A 29 -3.53 -9.12 8.10
C VAL A 29 -4.66 -9.29 7.08
N HIS A 30 -4.33 -9.72 5.87
CA HIS A 30 -5.24 -9.81 4.72
C HIS A 30 -5.47 -11.26 4.26
N THR A 31 -5.25 -12.23 5.15
CA THR A 31 -5.30 -13.66 4.86
C THR A 31 -6.57 -14.02 4.08
N GLY A 32 -6.42 -14.50 2.85
CA GLY A 32 -7.51 -14.93 1.97
C GLY A 32 -7.99 -13.89 0.95
N LEU A 33 -7.55 -12.62 1.03
CA LEU A 33 -7.91 -11.58 0.06
C LEU A 33 -6.77 -11.23 -0.88
N VAL A 34 -5.52 -11.29 -0.42
CA VAL A 34 -4.34 -10.92 -1.21
C VAL A 34 -3.29 -12.03 -1.23
N ILE A 35 -2.50 -12.06 -2.30
CA ILE A 35 -1.32 -12.90 -2.50
C ILE A 35 -0.15 -12.03 -2.96
N VAL A 36 1.07 -12.39 -2.55
CA VAL A 36 2.30 -11.76 -3.04
C VAL A 36 2.89 -12.67 -4.11
N ASP A 37 3.13 -12.11 -5.29
CA ASP A 37 3.96 -12.76 -6.28
C ASP A 37 5.43 -12.60 -5.89
N GLY A 38 6.03 -13.66 -5.35
CA GLY A 38 7.41 -13.67 -4.86
C GLY A 38 8.47 -13.38 -5.94
N ARG A 39 8.13 -13.45 -7.23
CA ARG A 39 9.05 -13.09 -8.32
C ARG A 39 9.03 -11.60 -8.62
N SER A 40 7.87 -10.95 -8.52
CA SER A 40 7.67 -9.56 -8.91
C SER A 40 7.51 -8.60 -7.73
N ASN A 41 7.37 -9.11 -6.50
CA ASN A 41 7.03 -8.34 -5.29
C ASN A 41 5.73 -7.54 -5.45
N ILE A 42 4.80 -8.03 -6.27
CA ILE A 42 3.49 -7.41 -6.51
C ILE A 42 2.46 -8.08 -5.62
N ILE A 43 1.69 -7.25 -4.91
CA ILE A 43 0.51 -7.69 -4.16
C ILE A 43 -0.69 -7.72 -5.11
N ARG A 44 -1.42 -8.84 -5.12
CA ARG A 44 -2.57 -9.09 -6.01
C ARG A 44 -3.73 -9.61 -5.19
N LEU A 45 -4.96 -9.39 -5.63
CA LEU A 45 -6.10 -10.06 -5.01
C LEU A 45 -6.13 -11.54 -5.41
N VAL A 46 -6.55 -12.41 -4.48
CA VAL A 46 -6.54 -13.88 -4.56
C VAL A 46 -7.20 -14.44 -5.83
N HIS A 47 -8.24 -13.78 -6.34
CA HIS A 47 -8.98 -14.25 -7.51
C HIS A 47 -9.43 -13.09 -8.42
N TYR A 48 -9.60 -13.37 -9.72
CA TYR A 48 -9.98 -12.34 -10.70
C TYR A 48 -11.39 -11.78 -10.45
N THR A 49 -12.30 -12.58 -9.88
CA THR A 49 -13.64 -12.09 -9.49
C THR A 49 -13.56 -11.11 -8.32
N THR A 50 -12.67 -11.34 -7.35
CA THR A 50 -12.39 -10.39 -6.26
C THR A 50 -11.83 -9.08 -6.82
N GLN A 51 -10.96 -9.14 -7.83
CA GLN A 51 -10.48 -7.96 -8.54
C GLN A 51 -11.62 -7.22 -9.26
N GLY A 52 -12.49 -7.96 -9.96
CA GLY A 52 -13.64 -7.41 -10.65
C GLY A 52 -14.66 -6.75 -9.72
N TYR A 53 -14.93 -7.36 -8.57
CA TYR A 53 -15.80 -6.81 -7.53
C TYR A 53 -15.21 -5.53 -6.96
N PHE A 54 -13.94 -5.58 -6.54
CA PHE A 54 -13.23 -4.44 -5.97
C PHE A 54 -13.18 -3.26 -6.94
N LYS A 55 -12.89 -3.49 -8.22
CA LYS A 55 -12.85 -2.41 -9.23
C LYS A 55 -14.18 -1.69 -9.41
N GLN A 56 -15.31 -2.37 -9.20
CA GLN A 56 -16.65 -1.79 -9.31
C GLN A 56 -17.07 -1.03 -8.04
N THR A 57 -16.62 -1.45 -6.86
CA THR A 57 -17.03 -0.89 -5.56
C THR A 57 -16.04 0.12 -4.98
N TRP A 58 -14.77 0.05 -5.36
CA TRP A 58 -13.68 0.82 -4.75
C TRP A 58 -13.91 2.33 -4.79
N THR A 59 -14.37 2.88 -5.92
CA THR A 59 -14.60 4.31 -6.07
C THR A 59 -15.69 4.85 -5.14
N SER A 60 -16.69 4.01 -4.80
CA SER A 60 -17.75 4.39 -3.88
C SER A 60 -17.33 4.25 -2.42
N TRP A 61 -16.58 3.20 -2.09
CA TRP A 61 -16.19 2.92 -0.70
C TRP A 61 -14.98 3.74 -0.25
N VAL A 62 -14.15 4.18 -1.19
CA VAL A 62 -12.84 4.74 -0.88
C VAL A 62 -12.58 6.04 -1.65
N SER A 63 -13.53 6.97 -1.52
CA SER A 63 -13.49 8.27 -2.18
C SER A 63 -12.28 9.13 -1.81
N LYS A 64 -11.73 8.95 -0.59
CA LYS A 64 -10.56 9.70 -0.10
C LYS A 64 -9.22 9.02 -0.34
N ALA A 65 -9.17 7.72 -0.64
CA ALA A 65 -7.89 7.01 -0.75
C ALA A 65 -6.98 7.58 -1.83
N GLN A 66 -7.53 8.07 -2.95
CA GLN A 66 -6.68 8.66 -4.00
C GLN A 66 -5.91 9.87 -3.48
N ASN A 67 -6.54 10.70 -2.65
CA ASN A 67 -5.89 11.87 -2.06
C ASN A 67 -4.84 11.44 -1.02
N GLU A 68 -5.18 10.50 -0.14
CA GLU A 68 -4.27 9.98 0.88
C GLU A 68 -3.05 9.28 0.26
N ILE A 69 -3.26 8.42 -0.73
CA ILE A 69 -2.18 7.75 -1.47
C ILE A 69 -1.28 8.79 -2.16
N THR A 70 -1.86 9.80 -2.80
CA THR A 70 -1.09 10.86 -3.48
C THR A 70 -0.25 11.66 -2.48
N CYS A 71 -0.83 12.02 -1.33
CA CYS A 71 -0.15 12.77 -0.29
C CYS A 71 1.02 11.97 0.30
N ILE A 72 0.78 10.70 0.66
CA ILE A 72 1.81 9.78 1.16
C ILE A 72 2.94 9.58 0.14
N CYS A 73 2.60 9.35 -1.13
CA CYS A 73 3.61 9.23 -2.18
C CYS A 73 4.42 10.52 -2.36
N GLY A 74 3.77 11.68 -2.26
CA GLY A 74 4.44 12.98 -2.32
C GLY A 74 5.46 13.17 -1.20
N ILE A 75 5.08 12.83 0.04
CA ILE A 75 5.98 12.88 1.20
C ILE A 75 7.14 11.89 1.02
N TYR A 76 6.87 10.66 0.58
CA TYR A 76 7.92 9.68 0.30
C TYR A 76 8.93 10.17 -0.74
N ILE A 77 8.45 10.77 -1.85
CA ILE A 77 9.32 11.32 -2.89
C ILE A 77 10.15 12.48 -2.34
N PHE A 78 9.58 13.30 -1.46
CA PHE A 78 10.31 14.38 -0.79
C PHE A 78 11.46 13.83 0.07
N PHE A 79 11.22 12.78 0.86
CA PHE A 79 12.26 12.10 1.64
C PHE A 79 13.34 11.41 0.78
N GLN A 80 13.02 10.99 -0.44
CA GLN A 80 14.01 10.42 -1.36
C GLN A 80 14.88 11.48 -2.05
N ARG A 81 14.47 12.76 -2.04
CA ARG A 81 15.15 13.86 -2.74
C ARG A 81 16.17 14.60 -1.87
N PHE A 82 16.21 14.34 -0.58
CA PHE A 82 17.16 14.87 0.40
C PHE A 82 17.99 13.73 0.99
#